data_AF-A0A923Z1B7-F1
#
_entry.id   AF-A0A923Z1B7-F1
#
_cell.length_a   1.000
_cell.length_b   1.000
_cell.length_c   1.000
_cell.angle_alpha   90.00
_cell.angle_beta   90.00
_cell.angle_gamma   90.00
#
_symmetry.space_group_name_H-M   'P 1'
#
loop_
_entity.id
_entity.type
_entity.pdbx_description
1 polymer ?
#
loop_
_entity_poly.entity_id
_entity_poly.type
_entity_poly.pdbx_seq_one_letter_code
_entity_poly.pdbx_strand_id
1 'polypeptide(L)'
;MYSRFHYILITLIIVSIYLIYLIGYYTLQQFQTSSFMESMQAANSRTLSRNREKEFLAVYIHTPAYQSQVAKATQNRKLPGEDVINIIRSDVIEGNRDINSATVIKEARNREDDPMRNMTNPQKWWYLLRTGI
;
A
#
# COMPACT_ATOMS: atom_id res chain seq x y z
N MET A 1 -14.24 -48.19 54.89
CA MET A 1 -14.97 -47.97 53.61
C MET A 1 -14.99 -46.49 53.21
N TYR A 2 -15.20 -45.56 54.16
CA TYR A 2 -15.19 -44.10 53.91
C TYR A 2 -13.88 -43.52 53.35
N SER A 3 -12.70 -43.97 53.79
CA SER A 3 -11.41 -43.39 53.34
C SER A 3 -11.16 -43.56 51.83
N ARG A 4 -11.53 -44.72 51.25
CA ARG A 4 -11.39 -44.97 49.81
C ARG A 4 -12.27 -44.04 48.97
N PHE A 5 -13.48 -43.76 49.44
CA PHE A 5 -14.38 -42.79 48.81
C PHE A 5 -13.82 -41.36 48.85
N HIS A 6 -13.14 -40.98 49.94
CA HIS A 6 -12.49 -39.67 50.03
C HIS A 6 -11.37 -39.51 49.00
N TYR A 7 -10.53 -40.52 48.79
CA TYR A 7 -9.47 -40.47 47.77
C TYR A 7 -10.04 -40.39 46.35
N ILE A 8 -11.11 -41.15 46.05
CA ILE A 8 -11.79 -41.07 44.76
C ILE A 8 -12.36 -39.66 44.53
N LEU A 9 -12.99 -39.07 45.54
CA LEU A 9 -13.56 -37.73 45.48
C LEU A 9 -12.50 -36.65 45.27
N ILE A 10 -11.36 -36.74 45.98
CA ILE A 10 -10.22 -35.82 45.80
C ILE A 10 -9.66 -35.93 44.38
N THR A 11 -9.52 -37.14 43.85
CA THR A 11 -8.99 -37.36 42.50
C THR A 11 -9.93 -36.78 41.44
N LEU A 12 -11.25 -36.91 41.64
CA LEU A 12 -12.26 -36.35 40.75
C LEU A 12 -12.25 -34.80 40.78
N ILE A 13 -12.03 -34.20 41.95
CA ILE A 13 -11.86 -32.74 42.07
C ILE A 13 -10.62 -32.27 41.30
N ILE A 14 -9.48 -32.97 41.42
CA ILE A 14 -8.25 -32.63 40.70
C ILE A 14 -8.46 -32.70 39.18
N VAL A 15 -9.10 -33.77 38.69
CA VAL A 15 -9.44 -33.92 37.27
C VAL A 15 -10.38 -32.80 36.81
N SER A 16 -11.38 -32.45 37.62
CA SER A 16 -12.32 -31.37 37.30
C SER A 16 -11.62 -30.02 37.16
N ILE A 17 -10.71 -29.69 38.09
CA ILE A 17 -9.91 -28.46 38.03
C ILE A 17 -9.02 -28.44 36.78
N TYR A 18 -8.38 -29.57 36.47
CA TYR A 18 -7.53 -29.70 35.28
C TYR A 18 -8.32 -29.49 33.98
N LEU A 19 -9.53 -30.06 33.89
CA LEU A 19 -10.40 -29.85 32.74
C LEU A 19 -10.82 -28.39 32.57
N ILE A 20 -11.16 -27.70 33.67
CA ILE A 20 -11.49 -26.27 33.62
C ILE A 20 -10.29 -25.44 33.12
N TYR A 21 -9.09 -25.72 33.62
CA TYR A 21 -7.87 -25.08 33.15
C TYR A 21 -7.68 -25.27 31.64
N LEU A 22 -7.87 -26.50 31.16
CA LEU A 22 -7.68 -26.86 29.76
C LEU A 22 -8.70 -26.14 28.85
N ILE A 23 -9.96 -26.05 29.27
CA ILE A 23 -10.99 -25.27 28.56
C ILE A 23 -10.59 -23.80 28.48
N GLY A 24 -10.16 -23.20 29.60
CA GLY A 24 -9.71 -21.80 29.62
C GLY A 24 -8.51 -21.54 28.70
N TYR A 25 -7.53 -22.43 28.72
CA TYR A 25 -6.35 -22.35 27.86
C TYR A 25 -6.70 -22.39 26.37
N TYR A 26 -7.49 -23.38 25.95
CA TYR A 26 -7.85 -23.55 24.54
C TYR A 26 -8.79 -22.45 24.02
N THR A 27 -9.71 -21.97 24.86
CA THR A 27 -10.59 -20.85 24.49
C THR A 27 -9.81 -19.55 24.25
N LEU A 28 -8.81 -19.25 25.10
CA LEU A 28 -7.91 -18.11 24.88
C LEU A 28 -7.09 -18.25 23.59
N GLN A 29 -6.53 -19.44 23.35
CA GLN A 29 -5.76 -19.71 22.13
C GLN A 29 -6.62 -19.58 20.86
N GLN A 30 -7.86 -20.07 20.92
CA GLN A 30 -8.82 -19.99 19.82
C GLN A 30 -9.24 -18.55 19.54
N PHE A 31 -9.41 -17.73 20.58
CA PHE A 31 -9.70 -16.30 20.41
C PHE A 31 -8.57 -15.59 19.67
N GLN A 32 -7.33 -15.75 20.12
CA GLN A 32 -6.16 -15.14 19.48
C GLN A 32 -6.02 -15.56 18.00
N THR A 33 -6.20 -16.86 17.74
CA THR A 33 -6.12 -17.41 16.38
C THR A 33 -7.23 -16.87 15.49
N SER A 34 -8.46 -16.81 16.00
CA SER A 34 -9.61 -16.28 15.26
C SER A 34 -9.43 -14.80 14.90
N SER A 35 -9.03 -13.97 15.86
CA SER A 35 -8.78 -12.54 15.60
C SER A 35 -7.64 -12.32 14.62
N PHE A 36 -6.57 -13.12 14.69
CA PHE A 36 -5.49 -13.07 13.72
C PHE A 36 -5.99 -13.44 12.31
N MET A 37 -6.74 -14.54 12.18
CA MET A 37 -7.33 -14.98 10.91
C MET A 37 -8.27 -13.93 10.31
N GLU A 38 -9.11 -13.30 11.11
CA GLU A 38 -10.01 -12.23 10.68
C GLU A 38 -9.21 -11.02 10.15
N SER A 39 -8.16 -10.62 10.86
CA SER A 39 -7.29 -9.52 10.42
C SER A 39 -6.59 -9.82 9.09
N MET A 40 -6.15 -11.07 8.90
CA MET A 40 -5.53 -11.55 7.66
C MET A 40 -6.53 -11.58 6.51
N GLN A 41 -7.77 -12.03 6.75
CA GLN A 41 -8.84 -12.01 5.75
C GLN A 41 -9.19 -10.57 5.33
N ALA A 42 -9.28 -9.65 6.27
CA ALA A 42 -9.53 -8.24 6.00
C ALA A 42 -8.39 -7.58 5.20
N ALA A 43 -7.13 -7.89 5.52
CA ALA A 43 -5.98 -7.41 4.76
C ALA A 43 -5.95 -7.96 3.33
N ASN A 44 -6.28 -9.24 3.17
CA ASN A 44 -6.33 -9.89 1.86
C ASN A 44 -7.46 -9.32 0.99
N SER A 45 -8.66 -9.13 1.54
CA SER A 45 -9.78 -8.55 0.80
C SER A 45 -9.49 -7.12 0.35
N ARG A 46 -8.87 -6.30 1.20
CA ARG A 46 -8.41 -4.94 0.83
C ARG A 46 -7.38 -4.99 -0.29
N THR A 47 -6.41 -5.91 -0.21
CA THR A 47 -5.38 -6.06 -1.25
C THR A 47 -5.99 -6.48 -2.57
N LEU A 48 -6.93 -7.41 -2.55
CA LEU A 48 -7.62 -7.90 -3.74
C LEU A 48 -8.45 -6.81 -4.42
N SER A 49 -9.15 -5.97 -3.65
CA SER A 49 -9.84 -4.79 -4.18
C SER A 49 -8.89 -3.79 -4.83
N ARG A 50 -7.75 -3.50 -4.19
CA ARG A 50 -6.72 -2.60 -4.76
C ARG A 50 -6.10 -3.17 -6.03
N ASN A 51 -5.90 -4.48 -6.10
CA ASN A 51 -5.38 -5.13 -7.29
C ASN A 51 -6.37 -5.05 -8.45
N ARG A 52 -7.66 -5.30 -8.20
CA ARG A 52 -8.72 -5.14 -9.21
C ARG A 52 -8.81 -3.71 -9.74
N GLU A 53 -8.72 -2.73 -8.85
CA GLU A 53 -8.72 -1.32 -9.24
C GLU A 53 -7.50 -0.98 -10.10
N LYS A 54 -6.31 -1.42 -9.70
CA LYS A 54 -5.08 -1.22 -10.49
C LYS A 54 -5.14 -1.91 -11.84
N GLU A 55 -5.69 -3.11 -11.91
CA GLU A 55 -5.88 -3.85 -13.17
C GLU A 55 -6.85 -3.11 -14.09
N PHE A 56 -7.99 -2.64 -13.56
CA PHE A 56 -8.92 -1.80 -14.31
C PHE A 56 -8.25 -0.53 -14.82
N LEU A 57 -7.53 0.20 -13.96
CA LEU A 57 -6.83 1.42 -14.33
C LEU A 57 -5.75 1.16 -15.38
N ALA A 58 -4.99 0.07 -15.26
CA ALA A 58 -3.97 -0.32 -16.23
C ALA A 58 -4.58 -0.56 -17.62
N VAL A 59 -5.75 -1.18 -17.70
CA VAL A 59 -6.45 -1.33 -18.98
C VAL A 59 -7.00 0.02 -19.45
N TYR A 60 -7.61 0.80 -18.56
CA TYR A 60 -8.25 2.08 -18.88
C TYR A 60 -7.27 3.11 -19.45
N ILE A 61 -6.04 3.21 -18.93
CA ILE A 61 -5.05 4.18 -19.43
C ILE A 61 -4.64 3.92 -20.89
N HIS A 62 -4.77 2.70 -21.38
CA HIS A 62 -4.48 2.35 -22.77
C HIS A 62 -5.66 2.61 -23.71
N THR A 63 -6.81 3.04 -23.19
CA THR A 63 -8.00 3.30 -24.02
C THR A 63 -7.91 4.65 -24.74
N PRO A 64 -8.53 4.78 -25.92
CA PRO A 64 -8.62 6.06 -26.64
C PRO A 64 -9.34 7.16 -25.84
N ALA A 65 -10.30 6.78 -24.99
CA ALA A 65 -11.03 7.70 -24.13
C ALA A 65 -10.11 8.42 -23.13
N TYR A 66 -9.24 7.66 -22.45
CA TYR A 66 -8.24 8.21 -21.55
C TYR A 66 -7.23 9.09 -22.30
N GLN A 67 -6.73 8.62 -23.45
CA GLN A 67 -5.80 9.41 -24.27
C GLN A 67 -6.40 10.76 -24.71
N SER A 68 -7.68 10.75 -25.12
CA SER A 68 -8.42 11.96 -25.47
C SER A 68 -8.61 12.89 -24.26
N GLN A 69 -8.95 12.34 -23.10
CA GLN A 69 -9.08 13.10 -21.85
C GLN A 69 -7.76 13.79 -21.46
N VAL A 70 -6.65 13.05 -21.50
CA VAL A 70 -5.32 13.60 -21.20
C VAL A 70 -4.91 14.66 -22.23
N ALA A 71 -5.16 14.41 -23.52
CA ALA A 71 -4.86 15.38 -24.58
C ALA A 71 -5.67 16.68 -24.44
N LYS A 72 -6.94 16.59 -24.03
CA LYS A 72 -7.79 17.75 -23.71
C LYS A 72 -7.26 18.51 -22.49
N ALA A 73 -6.94 17.79 -21.41
CA ALA A 73 -6.52 18.41 -20.15
C ALA A 73 -5.11 19.02 -20.17
N THR A 74 -4.15 18.36 -20.82
CA THR A 74 -2.72 18.75 -20.78
C THR A 74 -2.27 19.55 -21.99
N GLN A 75 -2.82 19.23 -23.18
CA GLN A 75 -2.38 19.82 -24.45
C GLN A 75 -3.43 20.75 -25.06
N ASN A 76 -4.55 20.99 -24.36
CA ASN A 76 -5.69 21.79 -24.81
C ASN A 76 -6.18 21.38 -26.22
N ARG A 77 -6.02 20.09 -26.57
CA ARG A 77 -6.46 19.56 -27.86
C ARG A 77 -7.96 19.37 -27.83
N LYS A 78 -8.64 19.68 -28.93
CA LYS A 78 -10.08 19.51 -29.08
C LYS A 78 -10.41 18.57 -30.23
N LEU A 79 -11.54 17.87 -30.13
CA LEU A 79 -12.09 17.12 -31.25
C LEU A 79 -12.77 18.08 -32.23
N PRO A 80 -12.88 17.71 -33.52
CA PRO A 80 -13.57 18.53 -34.52
C PRO A 80 -15.03 18.77 -34.09
N GLY A 81 -15.46 20.03 -34.02
CA GLY A 81 -16.82 20.42 -33.64
C GLY A 81 -17.09 20.61 -32.13
N GLU A 82 -16.06 20.50 -31.29
CA GLU A 82 -16.17 20.69 -29.82
C GLU A 82 -15.52 22.01 -29.39
N ASP A 83 -16.14 22.75 -28.46
CA ASP A 83 -15.56 23.92 -27.81
C ASP A 83 -15.07 23.56 -26.40
N VAL A 84 -13.76 23.63 -26.18
CA VAL A 84 -13.12 23.36 -24.89
C VAL A 84 -12.88 24.70 -24.18
N ILE A 85 -13.62 24.94 -23.09
CA ILE A 85 -13.46 26.12 -22.24
C ILE A 85 -12.59 25.75 -21.05
N ASN A 86 -11.34 26.20 -21.03
CA ASN A 86 -10.46 26.02 -19.89
C ASN A 86 -10.70 27.13 -18.87
N ILE A 87 -11.38 26.82 -17.77
CA ILE A 87 -11.62 27.78 -16.67
C ILE A 87 -10.37 27.79 -15.79
N ILE A 88 -9.41 28.64 -16.14
CA ILE A 88 -8.20 28.83 -15.36
C ILE A 88 -8.50 29.85 -14.27
N ARG A 89 -8.46 29.40 -13.01
CA ARG A 89 -8.50 30.30 -11.86
C ARG A 89 -7.16 31.03 -11.73
N SER A 90 -7.18 32.30 -11.36
CA SER A 90 -6.00 33.18 -11.35
C SER A 90 -4.89 32.76 -10.38
N ASP A 91 -5.21 31.95 -9.37
CA ASP A 91 -4.30 31.33 -8.41
C ASP A 91 -3.42 30.22 -9.02
N VAL A 92 -3.88 29.56 -10.08
CA VAL A 92 -3.13 28.48 -10.77
C VAL A 92 -2.12 29.03 -11.79
N ILE A 93 -2.33 30.27 -12.26
CA ILE A 93 -1.45 30.93 -13.25
C ILE A 93 -0.12 31.34 -12.61
N GLU A 94 -0.13 31.78 -11.35
CA GLU A 94 1.08 32.24 -10.65
C GLU A 94 2.05 31.09 -10.35
N GLY A 95 1.55 29.90 -9.98
CA GLY A 95 2.40 28.74 -9.66
C GLY A 95 3.23 28.20 -10.84
N ASN A 96 2.78 28.43 -12.08
CA ASN A 96 3.48 27.99 -13.29
C ASN A 96 4.24 29.12 -14.00
N ARG A 97 4.07 30.38 -13.56
CA ARG A 97 4.74 31.55 -14.19
C ARG A 97 6.25 31.53 -13.99
N ASP A 98 6.70 30.94 -12.88
CA ASP A 98 8.11 30.84 -12.50
C ASP A 98 8.77 29.51 -12.91
N ILE A 99 8.00 28.57 -13.45
CA ILE A 99 8.54 27.29 -13.95
C ILE A 99 9.11 27.53 -15.34
N ASN A 100 10.38 27.95 -15.38
CA ASN A 100 11.14 28.02 -16.61
C ASN A 100 11.33 26.59 -17.17
N SER A 101 10.60 26.25 -18.22
CA SER A 101 10.62 24.94 -18.89
C SER A 101 12.05 24.52 -19.28
N ALA A 102 12.93 25.47 -19.60
CA ALA A 102 14.33 25.18 -19.90
C ALA A 102 15.11 24.69 -18.66
N THR A 103 14.79 25.20 -17.48
CA THR A 103 15.37 24.75 -16.21
C THR A 103 14.88 23.35 -15.84
N VAL A 104 13.58 23.07 -16.02
CA VAL A 104 13.00 21.74 -15.75
C VAL A 104 13.57 20.68 -16.71
N ILE A 105 13.72 21.01 -18.00
CA ILE A 105 14.35 20.12 -18.99
C ILE A 105 15.83 19.90 -18.66
N LYS A 106 16.55 20.94 -18.23
CA LYS A 106 17.95 20.84 -17.81
C LYS A 106 18.10 19.98 -16.55
N GLU A 107 17.24 20.13 -15.55
CA GLU A 107 17.23 19.28 -14.36
C GLU A 107 16.86 17.84 -14.67
N ALA A 108 15.88 17.61 -15.55
CA ALA A 108 15.52 16.27 -16.00
C ALA A 108 16.71 15.59 -16.70
N ARG A 109 17.40 16.31 -17.59
CA ARG A 109 18.61 15.82 -18.28
C ARG A 109 19.75 15.53 -17.31
N ASN A 110 20.00 16.43 -16.35
CA ASN A 110 21.00 16.21 -15.31
C ASN A 110 20.69 15.00 -14.42
N ARG A 111 19.40 14.69 -14.18
CA ARG A 111 18.99 13.47 -13.48
C ARG A 111 19.12 12.22 -14.35
N GLU A 112 19.00 12.33 -15.66
CA GLU A 112 19.27 11.21 -16.58
C GLU A 112 20.77 10.87 -16.67
N ASP A 113 21.61 11.91 -16.66
CA ASP A 113 23.07 11.80 -16.72
C ASP A 113 23.72 11.57 -15.34
N ASP A 114 22.92 11.39 -14.27
CA ASP A 114 23.42 11.12 -12.93
C ASP A 114 24.07 9.72 -12.86
N PRO A 115 25.39 9.62 -12.58
CA PRO A 115 26.08 8.34 -12.49
C PRO A 115 25.52 7.41 -11.41
N MET A 116 24.74 7.93 -10.46
CA MET A 116 24.13 7.20 -9.35
C MET A 116 22.66 6.82 -9.57
N ARG A 117 22.07 7.11 -10.75
CA ARG A 117 20.61 6.98 -11.03
C ARG A 117 20.03 5.60 -10.73
N ASN A 118 20.77 4.53 -11.04
CA ASN A 118 20.33 3.14 -10.88
C ASN A 118 21.02 2.41 -9.72
N MET A 119 21.70 3.14 -8.84
CA MET A 119 22.39 2.55 -7.68
C MET A 119 21.42 2.42 -6.50
N THR A 120 21.50 1.30 -5.80
CA THR A 120 20.88 1.16 -4.47
C THR A 120 21.61 2.04 -3.44
N ASN A 121 20.96 2.37 -2.32
CA ASN A 121 21.55 3.26 -1.31
C ASN A 121 22.96 2.82 -0.84
N PRO A 122 23.24 1.53 -0.58
CA PRO A 122 24.61 1.09 -0.25
C PRO A 122 25.62 1.33 -1.38
N GLN A 123 25.22 1.15 -2.64
CA GLN A 123 26.08 1.36 -3.81
C GLN A 123 26.41 2.85 -4.00
N LYS A 124 25.45 3.75 -3.72
CA LYS A 124 25.67 5.21 -3.76
C LYS A 124 26.72 5.65 -2.75
N TRP A 125 26.64 5.16 -1.51
CA TRP A 125 27.63 5.46 -0.47
C TRP A 125 29.03 5.00 -0.87
N TRP A 126 29.13 3.81 -1.44
CA TRP A 126 30.41 3.26 -1.91
C TRP A 126 30.98 4.06 -3.09
N TYR A 127 30.13 4.50 -4.02
CA TYR A 127 30.53 5.35 -5.14
C TYR A 127 31.11 6.68 -4.65
N LEU A 128 30.41 7.37 -3.74
CA LEU A 128 30.87 8.64 -3.14
C LEU A 128 32.20 8.50 -2.40
N LEU A 129 32.41 7.42 -1.65
CA LEU A 129 33.67 7.15 -0.96
C LEU A 129 34.83 6.89 -1.93
N ARG A 130 34.55 6.33 -3.11
CA ARG A 130 35.56 5.99 -4.12
C ARG A 130 35.92 7.17 -5.04
N THR A 131 34.95 7.99 -5.40
CA THR A 131 35.16 9.15 -6.29
C THR A 131 35.69 10.38 -5.57
N GLY A 132 35.81 10.33 -4.24
CA GLY A 132 36.13 11.48 -3.40
C GLY A 132 34.91 12.38 -3.22
N ILE A 133 34.83 13.01 -2.05
CA ILE A 133 34.00 14.22 -1.89
C ILE A 133 34.68 15.36 -2.65
#